data_AF-A0A9P9MG11-F1
#
_entry.id   AF-A0A9P9MG11-F1
#
_cell.length_a   1.000
_cell.length_b   1.000
_cell.length_c   1.000
_cell.angle_alpha   90.00
_cell.angle_beta   90.00
_cell.angle_gamma   90.00
#
_symmetry.space_group_name_H-M   'P 1'
#
loop_
_entity.id
_entity.type
_entity.pdbx_description
1 polymer ?
#
loop_
_entity_poly.entity_id
_entity_poly.type
_entity_poly.pdbx_seq_one_letter_code
_entity_poly.pdbx_strand_id
1 'polypeptide(L)'
;MSDDLRVIELYGLSVAGGGGIFISVPLAEQLLKERIWETCTRLLNNEGDELLDSCLNKFTPFRPTFDPSLHQMDIYNGDGSSPEAGYIESGRKLLSIHHWKTWYEFDVSLGAAVALATGNEGIFQRWLFDGNTVLTNGYSVVEYPQTGGYGGITTQELAEVEYTWNEGDQEELWRYVHMMGPLRPRKTSEKKRSARLVDAVEVIVPEGRAIRQTYVEKAVISTAFRPRERVVELIWLI
;
A
#
# COMPACT_ATOMS: atom_id res chain seq x y z
N MET A 1 -9.05 12.04 -1.44
CA MET A 1 -8.72 12.85 -0.25
C MET A 1 -7.35 12.41 0.22
N SER A 2 -6.56 13.30 0.83
CA SER A 2 -5.24 12.92 1.33
C SER A 2 -5.32 11.96 2.52
N ASP A 3 -4.33 11.07 2.61
CA ASP A 3 -4.15 10.18 3.75
C ASP A 3 -3.60 10.89 4.99
N ASP A 4 -3.04 12.11 4.84
CA ASP A 4 -2.49 12.92 5.93
C ASP A 4 -3.39 14.13 6.23
N LEU A 5 -3.90 14.24 7.46
CA LEU A 5 -4.72 15.38 7.91
C LEU A 5 -4.01 16.73 7.76
N ARG A 6 -2.68 16.81 7.79
CA ARG A 6 -1.95 18.07 7.54
C ARG A 6 -2.19 18.61 6.13
N VAL A 7 -2.21 17.72 5.14
CA VAL A 7 -2.46 18.12 3.75
C VAL A 7 -3.89 18.64 3.62
N ILE A 8 -4.84 18.01 4.30
CA ILE A 8 -6.22 18.48 4.37
C ILE A 8 -6.33 19.82 5.10
N GLU A 9 -5.58 20.04 6.17
CA GLU A 9 -5.56 21.31 6.90
C GLU A 9 -5.00 22.46 6.04
N LEU A 10 -3.95 22.19 5.27
CA LEU A 10 -3.29 23.18 4.41
C LEU A 10 -4.06 23.50 3.14
N TYR A 11 -4.63 22.49 2.47
CA TYR A 11 -5.22 22.62 1.13
C TYR A 11 -6.73 22.40 1.09
N GLY A 12 -7.34 22.02 2.21
CA GLY A 12 -8.76 21.67 2.30
C GLY A 12 -9.08 20.27 1.77
N LEU A 13 -10.37 19.98 1.67
CA LEU A 13 -10.87 18.76 1.05
C LEU A 13 -10.82 18.90 -0.47
N SER A 14 -9.81 18.31 -1.10
CA SER A 14 -9.64 18.26 -2.55
C SER A 14 -9.57 16.83 -3.09
N VAL A 15 -9.76 16.69 -4.41
CA VAL A 15 -9.48 15.45 -5.12
C VAL A 15 -7.98 15.24 -5.25
N ALA A 16 -7.34 14.59 -4.28
CA ALA A 16 -5.93 14.23 -4.40
C ALA A 16 -5.68 13.28 -5.60
N GLY A 17 -4.94 13.76 -6.60
CA GLY A 17 -4.68 13.04 -7.85
C GLY A 17 -3.87 11.75 -7.68
N GLY A 18 -2.91 11.74 -6.76
CA GLY A 18 -2.06 10.57 -6.49
C GLY A 18 -2.83 9.31 -6.10
N GLY A 19 -3.99 9.46 -5.45
CA GLY A 19 -4.88 8.34 -5.10
C GLY A 19 -5.73 7.83 -6.25
N GLY A 20 -5.74 8.52 -7.39
CA GLY A 20 -6.63 8.24 -8.51
C GLY A 20 -7.99 8.93 -8.36
N ILE A 21 -8.50 9.40 -9.50
CA ILE A 21 -9.79 10.09 -9.58
C ILE A 21 -10.62 9.43 -10.67
N PHE A 22 -11.85 9.05 -10.34
CA PHE A 22 -12.80 8.45 -11.27
C PHE A 22 -13.92 9.44 -11.55
N ILE A 23 -14.15 9.72 -12.82
CA ILE A 23 -15.28 10.54 -13.29
C ILE A 23 -16.08 9.74 -14.32
N SER A 24 -17.39 9.95 -14.35
CA SER A 24 -18.24 9.33 -15.37
C SER A 24 -18.01 10.00 -16.73
N VAL A 25 -18.22 9.24 -17.81
CA VAL A 25 -18.10 9.76 -19.18
C VAL A 25 -18.97 11.01 -19.40
N PRO A 26 -20.26 11.07 -18.99
CA PRO A 26 -21.07 12.27 -19.18
C PRO A 26 -20.56 13.51 -18.42
N LEU A 27 -19.97 13.31 -17.25
CA LEU A 27 -19.36 14.41 -16.49
C LEU A 27 -18.11 14.93 -17.19
N ALA A 28 -17.27 14.03 -17.70
CA ALA A 28 -16.09 14.40 -18.49
C ALA A 28 -16.51 15.20 -19.75
N GLU A 29 -17.51 14.72 -20.50
CA GLU A 29 -18.04 15.42 -21.68
C GLU A 29 -18.57 16.82 -21.35
N GLN A 30 -19.22 16.99 -20.20
CA GLN A 30 -19.67 18.30 -19.74
C GLN A 30 -18.50 19.25 -19.49
N LEU A 31 -17.43 18.78 -18.82
CA LEU A 31 -16.24 19.58 -18.52
C LEU A 31 -15.43 19.94 -19.78
N LEU A 32 -15.47 19.07 -20.79
CA LEU A 32 -14.77 19.26 -22.07
C LEU A 32 -15.49 20.18 -23.06
N LYS A 33 -16.68 20.70 -22.73
CA LYS A 33 -17.34 21.72 -23.56
C LYS A 33 -16.42 22.94 -23.69
N GLU A 34 -16.18 23.37 -24.92
CA GLU A 34 -15.17 24.39 -25.28
C GLU A 34 -15.11 25.58 -24.31
N ARG A 35 -16.24 26.24 -24.07
CA ARG A 35 -16.33 27.39 -23.13
C ARG A 35 -15.89 27.05 -21.70
N ILE A 36 -16.22 25.85 -21.22
CA ILE A 36 -15.87 25.40 -19.88
C ILE A 36 -14.38 25.05 -19.84
N TRP A 37 -13.93 24.21 -20.76
CA TRP A 37 -12.54 23.77 -20.85
C TRP A 37 -11.58 24.96 -20.98
N GLU A 38 -11.87 25.91 -21.86
CA GLU A 38 -11.09 27.13 -22.03
C GLU A 38 -11.00 27.99 -20.76
N THR A 39 -12.07 28.02 -19.96
CA THR A 39 -12.05 28.78 -18.71
C THR A 39 -11.25 28.05 -17.65
N CYS A 40 -11.42 26.72 -17.60
CA CYS A 40 -10.69 25.81 -16.74
C CYS A 40 -9.18 25.92 -16.93
N THR A 41 -8.69 25.76 -18.17
CA THR A 41 -7.24 25.78 -18.46
C THR A 41 -6.58 27.15 -18.28
N ARG A 42 -7.36 28.21 -18.06
CA ARG A 42 -6.86 29.56 -17.73
C ARG A 42 -6.84 29.83 -16.22
N LEU A 43 -7.35 28.92 -15.39
CA LEU A 43 -7.21 29.01 -13.95
C LEU A 43 -5.72 28.91 -13.58
N LEU A 44 -5.31 29.67 -12.56
CA LEU A 44 -3.95 29.63 -12.02
C LEU A 44 -3.80 28.39 -11.15
N ASN A 45 -3.68 27.22 -11.77
CA ASN A 45 -3.49 25.93 -11.11
C ASN A 45 -2.22 25.30 -11.67
N ASN A 46 -1.45 24.65 -10.79
CA ASN A 46 -0.18 24.05 -11.18
C ASN A 46 -0.30 22.54 -11.41
N GLU A 47 -1.39 21.91 -10.96
CA GLU A 47 -1.60 20.47 -11.01
C GLU A 47 -2.95 20.09 -11.65
N GLY A 48 -3.01 18.89 -12.24
CA GLY A 48 -4.18 18.44 -13.00
C GLY A 48 -5.40 18.13 -12.13
N ASP A 49 -5.18 17.72 -10.88
CA ASP A 49 -6.20 17.42 -9.91
C ASP A 49 -6.81 18.70 -9.30
N GLU A 50 -5.99 19.71 -9.00
CA GLU A 50 -6.43 21.06 -8.65
C GLU A 50 -7.28 21.70 -9.76
N LEU A 51 -6.88 21.52 -11.02
CA LEU A 51 -7.65 21.92 -12.20
C LEU A 51 -9.02 21.24 -12.20
N LEU A 52 -9.06 19.92 -12.06
CA LEU A 52 -10.32 19.18 -12.04
C LEU A 52 -11.23 19.64 -10.89
N ASP A 53 -10.69 19.78 -9.67
CA ASP A 53 -11.46 20.24 -8.50
C ASP A 53 -12.07 21.63 -8.73
N SER A 54 -11.25 22.57 -9.21
CA SER A 54 -11.68 23.93 -9.51
C SER A 54 -12.78 23.97 -10.58
N CYS A 55 -12.63 23.17 -11.62
CA CYS A 55 -13.60 23.05 -12.70
C CYS A 55 -14.94 22.46 -12.24
N LEU A 56 -14.88 21.39 -11.44
CA LEU A 56 -16.07 20.76 -10.85
C LEU A 56 -16.81 21.77 -9.97
N ASN A 57 -16.08 22.47 -9.10
CA ASN A 57 -16.65 23.46 -8.18
C ASN A 57 -17.31 24.64 -8.92
N LYS A 58 -16.71 25.10 -10.02
CA LYS A 58 -17.17 26.28 -10.77
C LYS A 58 -18.30 25.99 -11.75
N PHE A 59 -18.30 24.83 -12.42
CA PHE A 59 -19.16 24.58 -13.58
C PHE A 59 -20.16 23.44 -13.43
N THR A 60 -20.13 22.74 -12.30
CA THR A 60 -21.00 21.59 -12.07
C THR A 60 -21.57 21.61 -10.65
N PRO A 61 -22.74 20.99 -10.42
CA PRO A 61 -23.26 20.75 -9.08
C PRO A 61 -22.63 19.52 -8.41
N PHE A 62 -21.82 18.74 -9.14
CA PHE A 62 -21.26 17.50 -8.63
C PHE A 62 -20.06 17.78 -7.72
N ARG A 63 -19.99 17.04 -6.61
CA ARG A 63 -18.89 17.12 -5.66
C ARG A 63 -18.26 15.74 -5.46
N PRO A 64 -16.94 15.68 -5.23
CA PRO A 64 -16.25 14.42 -5.01
C PRO A 64 -16.84 13.64 -3.85
N THR A 65 -16.93 12.32 -4.00
CA THR A 65 -17.09 11.39 -2.88
C THR A 65 -15.76 10.69 -2.68
N PHE A 66 -15.31 10.57 -1.45
CA PHE A 66 -14.01 9.99 -1.13
C PHE A 66 -14.15 8.51 -0.79
N ASP A 67 -13.53 7.64 -1.59
CA ASP A 67 -13.45 6.20 -1.31
C ASP A 67 -12.24 5.94 -0.40
N PRO A 68 -12.43 5.33 0.78
CA PRO A 68 -11.34 5.06 1.72
C PRO A 68 -10.33 4.02 1.21
N SER A 69 -10.60 3.37 0.08
CA SER A 69 -9.69 2.39 -0.55
C SER A 69 -8.78 3.03 -1.61
N LEU A 70 -8.96 4.33 -1.91
CA LEU A 70 -8.09 5.11 -2.79
C LEU A 70 -7.10 5.90 -1.94
N HIS A 71 -5.85 5.44 -1.95
CA HIS A 71 -4.77 5.99 -1.14
C HIS A 71 -3.80 6.78 -2.00
N GLN A 72 -3.53 8.01 -1.57
CA GLN A 72 -2.51 8.87 -2.15
C GLN A 72 -1.12 8.37 -1.77
N MET A 73 -0.96 7.72 -0.62
CA MET A 73 0.29 7.16 -0.13
C MET A 73 1.50 8.10 -0.31
N ASP A 74 1.35 9.39 -0.03
CA ASP A 74 2.47 10.33 -0.06
C ASP A 74 3.33 10.17 1.21
N ILE A 75 3.97 9.01 1.32
CA ILE A 75 4.77 8.55 2.45
C ILE A 75 6.16 8.17 1.96
N TYR A 76 7.19 8.85 2.46
CA TYR A 76 8.58 8.61 2.06
C TYR A 76 9.50 8.70 3.27
N ASN A 77 10.42 7.74 3.38
CA ASN A 77 11.38 7.63 4.50
C ASN A 77 12.84 7.51 4.00
N GLY A 78 13.14 7.87 2.75
CA GLY A 78 14.46 7.66 2.15
C GLY A 78 14.57 6.38 1.34
N ASP A 79 15.59 6.31 0.48
CA ASP A 79 15.96 5.10 -0.25
C ASP A 79 16.28 3.94 0.71
N GLY A 80 15.97 2.70 0.31
CA GLY A 80 16.18 1.51 1.14
C GLY A 80 15.17 1.33 2.27
N SER A 81 14.17 2.22 2.38
CA SER A 81 13.07 2.09 3.34
C SER A 81 11.84 1.42 2.70
N SER A 82 10.91 0.95 3.53
CA SER A 82 9.62 0.39 3.07
C SER A 82 8.45 1.07 3.80
N PRO A 83 8.24 2.38 3.60
CA PRO A 83 7.19 3.14 4.27
C PRO A 83 5.79 2.61 3.91
N GLU A 84 5.63 2.01 2.74
CA GLU A 84 4.40 1.40 2.23
C GLU A 84 4.02 0.09 2.92
N ALA A 85 4.96 -0.55 3.63
CA ALA A 85 4.77 -1.89 4.18
C ALA A 85 3.52 -2.01 5.07
N GLY A 86 3.23 -1.00 5.89
CA GLY A 86 2.03 -0.94 6.71
C GLY A 86 0.74 -1.02 5.90
N TYR A 87 0.67 -0.28 4.80
CA TYR A 87 -0.49 -0.29 3.90
C TYR A 87 -0.67 -1.66 3.26
N ILE A 88 0.40 -2.19 2.66
CA ILE A 88 0.32 -3.44 1.90
C ILE A 88 0.10 -4.64 2.84
N GLU A 89 0.74 -4.68 4.01
CA GLU A 89 0.57 -5.74 5.02
C GLU A 89 -0.67 -5.56 5.91
N SER A 90 -1.51 -4.55 5.66
CA SER A 90 -2.73 -4.35 6.43
C SER A 90 -3.82 -5.38 6.12
N GLY A 91 -3.71 -6.08 4.98
CA GLY A 91 -4.78 -6.93 4.44
C GLY A 91 -6.06 -6.18 4.10
N ARG A 92 -6.01 -4.84 4.00
CA ARG A 92 -7.10 -4.03 3.48
C ARG A 92 -7.08 -4.08 1.97
N LYS A 93 -8.25 -3.94 1.36
CA LYS A 93 -8.35 -3.77 -0.09
C LYS A 93 -7.81 -2.40 -0.48
N LEU A 94 -6.77 -2.38 -1.30
CA LEU A 94 -6.21 -1.17 -1.89
C LEU A 94 -6.68 -1.10 -3.35
N LEU A 95 -7.35 -0.01 -3.74
CA LEU A 95 -7.74 0.25 -5.13
C LEU A 95 -6.66 0.98 -5.91
N SER A 96 -5.79 1.72 -5.21
CA SER A 96 -4.65 2.43 -5.77
C SER A 96 -3.40 2.17 -4.94
N ILE A 97 -2.25 2.19 -5.60
CA ILE A 97 -0.93 2.29 -4.98
C ILE A 97 -0.19 3.40 -5.73
N HIS A 98 0.14 4.48 -5.03
CA HIS A 98 0.88 5.62 -5.57
C HIS A 98 2.39 5.44 -5.35
N HIS A 99 3.25 6.18 -6.06
CA HIS A 99 4.72 6.15 -5.94
C HIS A 99 5.46 4.81 -6.03
N TRP A 100 4.79 3.72 -6.44
CA TRP A 100 5.38 2.37 -6.45
C TRP A 100 6.57 2.18 -7.40
N LYS A 101 6.85 3.13 -8.30
CA LYS A 101 8.03 3.11 -9.19
C LYS A 101 9.16 4.04 -8.73
N THR A 102 8.94 4.83 -7.69
CA THR A 102 9.84 5.92 -7.28
C THR A 102 10.21 5.84 -5.81
N TRP A 103 9.23 5.81 -4.91
CA TRP A 103 9.47 5.89 -3.47
C TRP A 103 9.51 4.53 -2.79
N TYR A 104 8.99 3.49 -3.44
CA TYR A 104 8.89 2.15 -2.86
C TYR A 104 9.79 1.17 -3.59
N GLU A 105 10.41 0.29 -2.81
CA GLU A 105 11.27 -0.77 -3.31
C GLU A 105 10.49 -2.10 -3.41
N PHE A 106 9.35 -2.05 -4.10
CA PHE A 106 8.50 -3.20 -4.31
C PHE A 106 7.88 -3.19 -5.72
N ASP A 107 8.06 -4.29 -6.44
CA ASP A 107 7.44 -4.49 -7.74
C ASP A 107 5.98 -4.93 -7.58
N VAL A 108 5.07 -3.95 -7.64
CA VAL A 108 3.62 -4.19 -7.58
C VAL A 108 3.14 -5.13 -8.68
N SER A 109 3.75 -5.10 -9.87
CA SER A 109 3.35 -5.96 -10.98
C SER A 109 3.73 -7.42 -10.74
N LEU A 110 4.92 -7.65 -10.17
CA LEU A 110 5.37 -8.96 -9.72
C LEU A 110 4.45 -9.50 -8.61
N GLY A 111 4.14 -8.67 -7.61
CA GLY A 111 3.22 -9.05 -6.54
C GLY A 111 1.80 -9.36 -7.02
N ALA A 112 1.30 -8.63 -8.01
CA ALA A 112 -0.01 -8.85 -8.59
C ALA A 112 -0.12 -10.15 -9.40
N ALA A 113 1.00 -10.79 -9.78
CA ALA A 113 0.99 -12.05 -10.52
C ALA A 113 0.25 -13.18 -9.78
N VAL A 114 0.13 -13.09 -8.45
CA VAL A 114 -0.64 -14.02 -7.63
C VAL A 114 -2.12 -14.09 -7.99
N ALA A 115 -2.66 -13.05 -8.64
CA ALA A 115 -4.05 -13.00 -9.08
C ALA A 115 -4.40 -14.12 -10.08
N LEU A 116 -3.40 -14.67 -10.77
CA LEU A 116 -3.57 -15.84 -11.64
C LEU A 116 -4.05 -17.07 -10.86
N ALA A 117 -3.70 -17.18 -9.58
CA ALA A 117 -4.12 -18.27 -8.72
C ALA A 117 -5.33 -17.92 -7.82
N THR A 118 -5.41 -16.66 -7.39
CA THR A 118 -6.34 -16.27 -6.30
C THR A 118 -7.41 -15.25 -6.72
N GLY A 119 -7.40 -14.80 -7.98
CA GLY A 119 -8.21 -13.67 -8.43
C GLY A 119 -7.66 -12.33 -7.93
N ASN A 120 -8.28 -11.22 -8.35
CA ASN A 120 -7.82 -9.88 -7.97
C ASN A 120 -7.96 -9.63 -6.46
N GLU A 121 -8.91 -10.30 -5.82
CA GLU A 121 -9.18 -10.24 -4.38
C GLU A 121 -8.05 -10.86 -3.56
N GLY A 122 -7.25 -11.75 -4.15
CA GLY A 122 -6.13 -12.38 -3.47
C GLY A 122 -4.82 -11.58 -3.53
N ILE A 123 -4.78 -10.45 -4.22
CA ILE A 123 -3.63 -9.54 -4.22
C ILE A 123 -3.54 -8.87 -2.84
N PHE A 124 -2.39 -8.99 -2.16
CA PHE A 124 -2.13 -8.48 -0.80
C PHE A 124 -3.08 -8.98 0.30
N GLN A 125 -3.96 -9.93 -0.01
CA GLN A 125 -4.74 -10.64 0.98
C GLN A 125 -3.80 -11.27 2.02
N ARG A 126 -4.27 -11.33 3.27
CA ARG A 126 -3.50 -11.95 4.37
C ARG A 126 -3.97 -13.34 4.72
N TRP A 127 -3.00 -14.19 5.05
CA TRP A 127 -3.21 -15.46 5.74
C TRP A 127 -2.36 -15.51 7.00
N LEU A 128 -2.98 -15.86 8.12
CA LEU A 128 -2.30 -16.20 9.35
C LEU A 128 -2.13 -17.73 9.39
N PHE A 129 -0.88 -18.17 9.36
CA PHE A 129 -0.50 -19.55 9.56
C PHE A 129 -0.13 -19.81 11.03
N ASP A 130 -0.05 -21.09 11.38
CA ASP A 130 0.46 -21.53 12.68
C ASP A 130 1.85 -20.95 12.97
N GLY A 131 2.14 -20.76 14.26
CA GLY A 131 3.42 -20.19 14.69
C GLY A 131 3.53 -18.67 14.54
N ASN A 132 2.41 -17.95 14.33
CA ASN A 132 2.38 -16.49 14.14
C ASN A 132 3.14 -16.04 12.89
N THR A 133 2.92 -16.77 11.79
CA THR A 133 3.45 -16.41 10.48
C THR A 133 2.35 -15.82 9.64
N VAL A 134 2.53 -14.60 9.14
CA VAL A 134 1.57 -13.89 8.31
C VAL A 134 2.13 -13.79 6.90
N LEU A 135 1.40 -14.34 5.94
CA LEU A 135 1.61 -14.08 4.52
C LEU A 135 0.76 -12.89 4.12
N THR A 136 1.39 -11.92 3.45
CA THR A 136 0.72 -10.91 2.63
C THR A 136 0.98 -11.29 1.17
N ASN A 137 -0.03 -11.78 0.45
CA ASN A 137 0.18 -12.37 -0.89
C ASN A 137 0.90 -11.39 -1.80
N GLY A 138 1.92 -11.86 -2.53
CA GLY A 138 2.61 -11.00 -3.47
C GLY A 138 3.44 -9.89 -2.82
N TYR A 139 3.68 -9.91 -1.50
CA TYR A 139 4.49 -8.87 -0.84
C TYR A 139 5.48 -9.41 0.19
N SER A 140 5.01 -10.13 1.21
CA SER A 140 5.88 -10.57 2.31
C SER A 140 5.39 -11.80 3.06
N VAL A 141 6.36 -12.48 3.70
CA VAL A 141 6.12 -13.48 4.75
C VAL A 141 6.76 -12.97 6.03
N VAL A 142 5.94 -12.77 7.05
CA VAL A 142 6.32 -12.14 8.30
C VAL A 142 6.15 -13.11 9.46
N GLU A 143 7.19 -13.32 10.25
CA GLU A 143 7.16 -14.14 11.45
C GLU A 143 7.22 -13.26 12.70
N TYR A 144 6.33 -13.54 13.67
CA TYR A 144 6.29 -12.88 14.96
C TYR A 144 6.69 -13.87 16.07
N PRO A 145 7.93 -13.84 16.58
CA PRO A 145 8.39 -14.79 17.58
C PRO A 145 7.56 -14.71 18.87
N GLN A 146 7.17 -15.86 19.42
CA GLN A 146 6.51 -15.93 20.74
C GLN A 146 7.51 -15.89 21.90
N THR A 147 8.74 -16.33 21.65
CA THR A 147 9.81 -16.39 22.66
C THR A 147 10.33 -15.01 23.04
N GLY A 148 11.03 -14.88 24.18
CA GLY A 148 11.72 -13.62 24.54
C GLY A 148 10.82 -12.50 25.06
N GLY A 149 9.59 -12.80 25.49
CA GLY A 149 8.65 -11.81 26.03
C GLY A 149 7.87 -11.03 24.95
N TYR A 150 7.99 -11.43 23.68
CA TYR A 150 7.35 -10.74 22.56
C TYR A 150 5.90 -11.17 22.29
N GLY A 151 5.50 -12.36 22.76
CA GLY A 151 4.09 -12.79 22.78
C GLY A 151 3.48 -13.14 21.42
N GLY A 152 4.23 -13.04 20.32
CA GLY A 152 3.74 -13.30 18.97
C GLY A 152 2.96 -12.11 18.38
N ILE A 153 1.95 -12.42 17.57
CA ILE A 153 1.01 -11.44 17.02
C ILE A 153 -0.41 -11.76 17.47
N THR A 154 -1.15 -10.75 17.89
CA THR A 154 -2.54 -10.90 18.31
C THR A 154 -3.51 -10.55 17.19
N THR A 155 -4.75 -11.04 17.27
CA THR A 155 -5.82 -10.65 16.34
C THR A 155 -6.09 -9.15 16.34
N GLN A 156 -5.96 -8.50 17.50
CA GLN A 156 -6.10 -7.04 17.62
C GLN A 156 -5.00 -6.33 16.83
N GLU A 157 -3.74 -6.73 17.00
CA GLU A 157 -2.63 -6.13 16.24
C GLU A 157 -2.70 -6.42 14.74
N LEU A 158 -3.36 -7.52 14.33
CA LEU A 158 -3.65 -7.79 12.92
C LEU A 158 -4.75 -6.88 12.38
N ALA A 159 -5.73 -6.49 13.19
CA ALA A 159 -6.77 -5.53 12.78
C ALA A 159 -6.24 -4.10 12.61
N GLU A 160 -5.07 -3.82 13.20
CA GLU A 160 -4.37 -2.55 13.13
C GLU A 160 -3.37 -2.48 11.97
N VAL A 161 -3.20 -1.29 11.41
CA VAL A 161 -2.20 -1.00 10.38
C VAL A 161 -0.89 -0.60 11.06
N GLU A 162 0.20 -1.28 10.69
CA GLU A 162 1.52 -0.94 11.22
C GLU A 162 1.99 0.41 10.65
N TYR A 163 2.31 1.37 11.51
CA TYR A 163 2.77 2.69 11.10
C TYR A 163 4.23 2.63 10.70
N THR A 164 4.48 2.43 9.39
CA THR A 164 5.83 2.21 8.84
C THR A 164 6.46 3.46 8.21
N TRP A 165 5.72 4.57 8.14
CA TRP A 165 6.14 5.85 7.57
C TRP A 165 6.46 6.89 8.65
N ASN A 166 7.12 8.00 8.26
CA ASN A 166 7.59 9.09 9.13
C ASN A 166 8.38 8.61 10.36
N GLU A 167 9.31 7.68 10.15
CA GLU A 167 10.13 7.02 11.20
C GLU A 167 9.35 6.42 12.38
N GLY A 168 8.03 6.26 12.28
CA GLY A 168 7.23 5.72 13.36
C GLY A 168 6.93 6.70 14.50
N ASP A 169 6.98 8.02 14.25
CA ASP A 169 6.59 9.03 15.25
C ASP A 169 5.16 8.78 15.75
N GLN A 170 5.06 8.27 16.97
CA GLN A 170 3.80 7.86 17.58
C GLN A 170 2.90 9.05 17.87
N GLU A 171 3.46 10.25 18.04
CA GLU A 171 2.68 11.47 18.28
C GLU A 171 1.93 11.93 17.03
N GLU A 172 2.32 11.44 15.84
CA GLU A 172 1.71 11.81 14.56
C GLU A 172 0.75 10.75 14.00
N LEU A 173 0.61 9.59 14.65
CA LEU A 173 -0.30 8.50 14.25
C LEU A 173 -1.73 9.00 13.95
N TRP A 174 -2.24 9.90 14.79
CA TRP A 174 -3.60 10.43 14.69
C TRP A 174 -3.88 11.16 13.36
N ARG A 175 -2.85 11.56 12.62
CA ARG A 175 -3.02 12.24 11.32
C ARG A 175 -3.48 11.34 10.19
N TYR A 176 -3.37 10.02 10.37
CA TYR A 176 -3.68 9.02 9.34
C TYR A 176 -4.85 8.12 9.73
N VAL A 177 -5.35 8.21 10.98
CA VAL A 177 -6.40 7.29 11.47
C VAL A 177 -7.72 7.43 10.72
N HIS A 178 -8.00 8.59 10.09
CA HIS A 178 -9.23 8.81 9.34
C HIS A 178 -9.30 7.97 8.06
N MET A 179 -8.16 7.62 7.46
CA MET A 179 -8.10 6.75 6.28
C MET A 179 -7.67 5.32 6.63
N MET A 180 -6.66 5.17 7.49
CA MET A 180 -5.97 3.90 7.70
C MET A 180 -6.30 3.22 9.03
N GLY A 181 -6.98 3.90 9.95
CA GLY A 181 -7.15 3.46 11.34
C GLY A 181 -7.93 2.14 11.50
N PRO A 182 -7.73 1.42 12.62
CA PRO A 182 -6.81 1.73 13.72
C PRO A 182 -5.34 1.47 13.34
N LEU A 183 -4.41 2.21 13.95
CA LEU A 183 -2.96 2.11 13.70
C LEU A 183 -2.24 1.54 14.92
N ARG A 184 -1.11 0.87 14.67
CA ARG A 184 -0.17 0.42 15.72
C ARG A 184 1.26 0.84 15.41
N PRO A 185 2.11 1.03 16.43
CA PRO A 185 3.52 1.28 16.22
C PRO A 185 4.22 0.17 15.43
N ARG A 186 5.27 0.56 14.69
CA ARG A 186 6.18 -0.37 14.02
C ARG A 186 6.83 -1.32 15.02
N LYS A 187 6.81 -2.62 14.73
CA LYS A 187 7.59 -3.61 15.47
C LYS A 187 9.05 -3.58 15.01
N THR A 188 9.95 -3.70 15.98
CA THR A 188 11.39 -3.80 15.75
C THR A 188 11.75 -5.19 15.19
N SER A 189 12.96 -5.33 14.65
CA SER A 189 13.45 -6.58 14.06
C SER A 189 13.54 -7.73 15.06
N GLU A 190 13.64 -7.46 16.37
CA GLU A 190 13.59 -8.48 17.41
C GLU A 190 12.17 -9.05 17.60
N LYS A 191 11.15 -8.25 17.28
CA LYS A 191 9.72 -8.58 17.43
C LYS A 191 9.08 -9.10 16.14
N LYS A 192 9.73 -8.89 15.00
CA LYS A 192 9.21 -9.21 13.66
C LYS A 192 10.36 -9.51 12.71
N ARG A 193 10.31 -10.65 12.04
CA ARG A 193 11.21 -11.00 10.93
C ARG A 193 10.42 -11.00 9.63
N SER A 194 10.96 -10.38 8.58
CA SER A 194 10.24 -10.18 7.33
C SER A 194 11.08 -10.68 6.15
N ALA A 195 10.53 -11.62 5.39
CA ALA A 195 11.01 -11.98 4.06
C ALA A 195 10.17 -11.24 3.01
N ARG A 196 10.82 -10.58 2.04
CA ARG A 196 10.17 -9.81 0.97
C ARG A 196 10.11 -10.60 -0.32
N LEU A 197 9.06 -10.42 -1.10
CA LEU A 197 8.93 -11.04 -2.42
C LEU A 197 10.09 -10.59 -3.32
N VAL A 198 10.75 -11.54 -3.97
CA VAL A 198 11.78 -11.28 -4.98
C VAL A 198 11.43 -11.89 -6.34
N ASP A 199 10.54 -12.87 -6.37
CA ASP A 199 10.12 -13.53 -7.60
C ASP A 199 8.70 -14.11 -7.46
N ALA A 200 7.92 -14.06 -8.53
CA ALA A 200 6.58 -14.64 -8.62
C ALA A 200 6.34 -15.08 -10.07
N VAL A 201 6.39 -16.38 -10.32
CA VAL A 201 6.34 -16.93 -11.68
C VAL A 201 5.39 -18.12 -11.78
N GLU A 202 4.77 -18.24 -12.95
CA GLU A 202 4.05 -19.46 -13.30
C GLU A 202 5.03 -20.61 -13.56
N VAL A 203 4.74 -21.77 -12.99
CA VAL A 203 5.53 -22.99 -13.11
C VAL A 203 4.62 -24.19 -13.39
N ILE A 204 5.20 -25.26 -13.90
CA ILE A 204 4.54 -26.57 -14.03
C ILE A 204 5.01 -27.46 -12.88
N VAL A 205 4.07 -28.05 -12.17
CA VAL A 205 4.27 -29.00 -11.08
C VAL A 205 3.58 -30.33 -11.43
N PRO A 206 3.85 -31.45 -10.74
CA PRO A 206 3.16 -32.72 -11.00
C PRO A 206 1.64 -32.62 -10.93
N GLU A 207 1.10 -31.72 -10.12
CA GLU A 207 -0.33 -31.47 -9.92
C GLU A 207 -0.95 -30.56 -11.00
N GLY A 208 -0.16 -29.95 -11.90
CA GLY A 208 -0.66 -29.06 -12.94
C GLY A 208 0.13 -27.76 -13.06
N ARG A 209 -0.58 -26.64 -13.19
CA ARG A 209 0.02 -25.30 -13.21
C ARG A 209 0.08 -24.76 -11.79
N ALA A 210 1.04 -23.89 -11.50
CA ALA A 210 1.13 -23.24 -10.21
C ALA A 210 1.78 -21.87 -10.32
N ILE A 211 1.52 -20.98 -9.36
CA ILE A 211 2.34 -19.79 -9.12
C ILE A 211 3.32 -20.10 -8.00
N ARG A 212 4.61 -20.01 -8.30
CA ARG A 212 5.68 -20.05 -7.28
C ARG A 212 6.08 -18.63 -6.91
N GLN A 213 6.00 -18.33 -5.62
CA GLN A 213 6.52 -17.10 -5.04
C GLN A 213 7.78 -17.40 -4.22
N THR A 214 8.81 -16.58 -4.42
CA THR A 214 10.07 -16.66 -3.67
C THR A 214 10.22 -15.41 -2.82
N TYR A 215 10.45 -15.59 -1.53
CA TYR A 215 10.67 -14.51 -0.57
C TYR A 215 12.06 -14.63 0.06
N VAL A 216 12.72 -13.50 0.26
CA VAL A 216 14.07 -13.44 0.85
C VAL A 216 14.09 -12.51 2.04
N GLU A 217 14.60 -13.01 3.16
CA GLU A 217 15.04 -12.21 4.30
C GLU A 217 16.56 -12.03 4.15
N LYS A 218 16.97 -10.82 3.75
CA LYS A 218 18.38 -10.47 3.60
C LYS A 218 19.05 -10.47 4.96
N ALA A 219 20.25 -11.03 5.01
CA ALA A 219 20.99 -11.09 6.25
C ALA A 219 21.64 -9.72 6.56
N VAL A 220 21.51 -9.27 7.81
CA VAL A 220 22.16 -8.03 8.25
C VAL A 220 23.66 -8.30 8.35
N ILE A 221 24.48 -7.54 7.63
CA ILE A 221 25.94 -7.64 7.69
C ILE A 221 26.38 -7.17 9.09
N SER A 222 26.53 -8.11 10.03
CA SER A 222 27.22 -7.87 11.30
C SER A 222 28.59 -8.57 11.27
N THR A 223 29.58 -7.90 11.85
CA THR A 223 31.01 -8.10 11.63
C THR A 223 31.63 -9.39 12.20
N ALA A 224 30.84 -10.40 12.56
CA ALA A 224 31.35 -11.57 13.27
C ALA A 224 30.93 -12.96 12.72
N PHE A 225 29.89 -13.06 11.89
CA PHE A 225 29.43 -14.35 11.36
C PHE A 225 28.96 -14.20 9.91
N ARG A 226 29.18 -15.23 9.07
CA ARG A 226 28.64 -15.25 7.70
C ARG A 226 27.12 -15.02 7.78
N PRO A 227 26.60 -13.86 7.32
CA PRO A 227 25.18 -13.60 7.34
C PRO A 227 24.50 -14.65 6.44
N ARG A 228 23.54 -15.41 6.96
CA ARG A 228 22.77 -16.37 6.16
C ARG A 228 21.44 -15.74 5.78
N GLU A 229 21.23 -15.57 4.48
CA GLU A 229 19.92 -15.21 3.96
C GLU A 229 18.96 -16.38 4.17
N ARG A 230 17.69 -16.06 4.39
CA ARG A 230 16.63 -17.05 4.47
C ARG A 230 15.71 -16.92 3.27
N VAL A 231 15.43 -18.04 2.64
CA VAL A 231 14.52 -18.13 1.50
C VAL A 231 13.26 -18.87 1.94
N VAL A 232 12.10 -18.33 1.58
CA VAL A 232 10.80 -18.98 1.73
C VAL A 232 10.20 -19.11 0.34
N GLU A 233 9.79 -20.32 -0.03
CA GLU A 233 9.04 -20.57 -1.26
C GLU A 233 7.59 -20.93 -0.92
N LEU A 234 6.65 -20.34 -1.65
CA LEU A 234 5.22 -20.64 -1.57
C LEU A 234 4.72 -21.03 -2.95
N ILE A 235 3.93 -22.10 -3.02
CA ILE A 235 3.37 -22.61 -4.27
C ILE A 235 1.84 -22.59 -4.17
N TRP A 236 1.21 -21.83 -5.06
CA TRP A 236 -0.24 -21.86 -5.28
C TRP A 236 -0.55 -22.80 -6.44
N LEU A 237 -1.24 -23.91 -6.17
CA LEU A 237 -1.71 -24.83 -7.22
C LEU A 237 -2.91 -24.21 -7.95
N ILE A 238 -2.96 -24.32 -9.28
CA ILE A 238 -4.00 -23.77 -10.17
C ILE A 238 -4.59 -24.87 -11.05
#